data_AF-A0A7Y1VRF6-F1
#
_entry.id   AF-A0A7Y1VRF6-F1
#
_cell.length_a   1.000
_cell.length_b   1.000
_cell.length_c   1.000
_cell.angle_alpha   90.00
_cell.angle_beta   90.00
_cell.angle_gamma   90.00
#
_symmetry.space_group_name_H-M   'P 1'
#
loop_
_entity.id
_entity.type
_entity.pdbx_description
1 polymer ?
#
loop_
_entity_poly.entity_id
_entity_poly.type
_entity_poly.pdbx_seq_one_letter_code
_entity_poly.pdbx_strand_id
1 'polypeptide(L)'
;VIEDRLIQHLRTRGKDGLNRLRDRARDISKTLDMVEEFAKLNHIVSAILSTKPAKGLKSPAAIALTLGEPYDSGRIQLFNLLIGFLRRCTFQERMEMHNDYEAYRNMAFWESYFSNFIEGTRFVVEEAEAIIYGGQIIENRTGDSHDILGTFKICGDIHEMKQLPRDENHLVELLRFRHANVLAGRPDKNPGAFKTKANRAGDTLFVTPEQVVGTLKEGFKLMTALEEPLARATYIMFLITEVHPFDDGNGRIARIMMNAELVAGNRTKIIIPTVYRQDYLLNLRMLSRQNKTRGFVRMMDRVHAFSQWLEPKGRESVHEQLKVSNALKESEEASLQFSSLSKSMIPNT
;
A
#
# COMPACT_ATOMS: atom_id res chain seq x y z
N VAL A 1 5.74 -20.46 15.26
CA VAL A 1 6.20 -21.88 15.31
C VAL A 1 7.66 -21.95 14.86
N ILE A 2 8.41 -23.03 15.12
CA ILE A 2 9.84 -23.14 14.71
C ILE A 2 10.01 -22.97 13.18
N GLU A 3 9.04 -23.44 12.41
CA GLU A 3 8.97 -23.31 10.95
C GLU A 3 9.10 -21.86 10.48
N ASP A 4 8.42 -20.91 11.14
CA ASP A 4 8.49 -19.49 10.79
C ASP A 4 9.90 -18.92 10.97
N ARG A 5 10.61 -19.37 12.02
CA ARG A 5 12.00 -18.97 12.28
C ARG A 5 12.95 -19.55 11.24
N LEU A 6 12.71 -20.78 10.79
CA LEU A 6 13.50 -21.42 9.74
C LEU A 6 13.28 -20.76 8.38
N ILE A 7 12.04 -20.41 8.04
CA ILE A 7 11.71 -19.60 6.86
C ILE A 7 12.38 -18.23 6.96
N GLN A 8 12.32 -17.56 8.11
CA GLN A 8 13.01 -16.30 8.31
C GLN A 8 14.53 -16.45 8.16
N HIS A 9 15.13 -17.54 8.62
CA HIS A 9 16.55 -17.81 8.44
C HIS A 9 16.92 -18.10 6.98
N LEU A 10 16.05 -18.80 6.24
CA LEU A 10 16.18 -18.99 4.80
C LEU A 10 16.19 -17.66 4.05
N ARG A 11 15.30 -16.72 4.41
CA ARG A 11 15.26 -15.33 3.89
C ARG A 11 16.54 -14.57 4.25
N THR A 12 16.88 -14.67 5.54
CA THR A 12 18.14 -14.36 6.20
C THR A 12 19.41 -14.51 5.39
N ARG A 13 19.68 -15.78 5.12
CA ARG A 13 21.02 -16.30 4.86
C ARG A 13 21.03 -17.28 3.70
N GLY A 14 19.94 -17.37 2.95
CA GLY A 14 19.77 -18.27 1.82
C GLY A 14 19.73 -19.75 2.21
N LYS A 15 19.65 -20.61 1.19
CA LYS A 15 19.67 -22.07 1.34
C LYS A 15 20.95 -22.54 2.06
N ASP A 16 22.09 -21.93 1.76
CA ASP A 16 23.37 -22.26 2.39
C ASP A 16 23.38 -21.92 3.88
N GLY A 17 22.79 -20.79 4.27
CA GLY A 17 22.63 -20.43 5.68
C GLY A 17 21.76 -21.43 6.43
N LEU A 18 20.64 -21.83 5.84
CA LEU A 18 19.75 -22.83 6.45
C LEU A 18 20.41 -24.22 6.52
N ASN A 19 21.15 -24.64 5.49
CA ASN A 19 21.94 -25.87 5.50
C ASN A 19 23.02 -25.83 6.59
N ARG A 20 23.77 -24.73 6.72
CA ARG A 20 24.74 -24.55 7.82
C ARG A 20 24.09 -24.64 9.20
N LEU A 21 22.90 -24.06 9.37
CA LEU A 21 22.14 -24.17 10.62
C LEU A 21 21.76 -25.64 10.91
N ARG A 22 21.25 -26.35 9.90
CA ARG A 22 20.90 -27.78 9.99
C ARG A 22 22.12 -28.63 10.35
N ASP A 23 23.24 -28.42 9.67
CA ASP A 23 24.44 -29.24 9.86
C ASP A 23 25.04 -28.99 11.25
N ARG A 24 25.08 -27.74 11.71
CA ARG A 24 25.48 -27.41 13.09
C ARG A 24 24.54 -27.99 14.14
N ALA A 25 23.23 -28.00 13.88
CA ALA A 25 22.24 -28.61 14.78
C ALA A 25 22.45 -30.14 14.90
N ARG A 26 22.89 -30.80 13.82
CA ARG A 26 23.24 -32.24 13.82
C ARG A 26 24.41 -32.56 14.75
N ASP A 27 25.42 -31.70 14.76
CA ASP A 27 26.59 -31.93 15.60
C ASP A 27 26.25 -31.68 17.07
N ILE A 28 25.51 -30.61 17.37
CA ILE A 28 25.03 -30.29 18.72
C ILE A 28 24.12 -31.40 19.25
N SER A 29 23.25 -31.97 18.42
CA SER A 29 22.32 -33.01 18.87
C SER A 29 23.02 -34.28 19.34
N LYS A 30 24.20 -34.60 18.79
CA LYS A 30 25.03 -35.73 19.26
C LYS A 30 25.61 -35.47 20.64
N THR A 31 26.03 -34.23 20.91
CA THR A 31 26.61 -33.85 22.21
C THR A 31 25.56 -33.75 23.32
N LEU A 32 24.33 -33.38 22.97
CA LEU A 32 23.23 -33.17 23.92
C LEU A 32 22.26 -34.36 24.03
N ASP A 33 22.52 -35.47 23.33
CA ASP A 33 21.64 -36.64 23.23
C ASP A 33 20.21 -36.30 22.74
N MET A 34 20.11 -35.37 21.78
CA MET A 34 18.85 -34.86 21.20
C MET A 34 18.64 -35.32 19.74
N VAL A 35 19.00 -36.57 19.44
CA VAL A 35 19.03 -37.10 18.06
C VAL A 35 17.63 -37.15 17.45
N GLU A 36 16.60 -37.47 18.24
CA GLU A 36 15.21 -37.51 17.78
C GLU A 36 14.66 -36.10 17.44
N GLU A 37 15.00 -35.09 18.25
CA GLU A 37 14.64 -33.69 17.99
C GLU A 37 15.32 -33.19 16.73
N PHE A 38 16.58 -33.56 16.52
CA PHE A 38 17.27 -33.24 15.27
C PHE A 38 16.59 -33.91 14.07
N ALA A 39 16.15 -35.16 14.18
CA ALA A 39 15.42 -35.82 13.08
C ALA A 39 14.16 -35.04 12.69
N LYS A 40 13.40 -34.54 13.68
CA LYS A 40 12.23 -33.67 13.46
C LYS A 40 12.62 -32.35 12.78
N LEU A 41 13.66 -31.67 13.28
CA LEU A 41 14.18 -30.43 12.68
C LEU A 41 14.65 -30.65 11.23
N ASN A 42 15.40 -31.72 10.98
CA ASN A 42 15.94 -32.09 9.68
C ASN A 42 14.82 -32.36 8.68
N HIS A 43 13.75 -33.04 9.10
CA HIS A 43 12.55 -33.24 8.27
C HIS A 43 11.92 -31.90 7.87
N ILE A 44 11.74 -30.97 8.82
CA ILE A 44 11.20 -29.63 8.56
C ILE A 44 12.10 -28.83 7.61
N VAL A 45 13.42 -28.84 7.82
CA VAL A 45 14.35 -28.12 6.94
C VAL A 45 14.33 -28.72 5.52
N SER A 46 14.30 -30.05 5.41
CA SER A 46 14.24 -30.74 4.11
C SER A 46 12.94 -30.42 3.38
N ALA A 47 11.82 -30.37 4.10
CA ALA A 47 10.53 -29.94 3.59
C ALA A 47 10.57 -28.51 3.03
N ILE A 48 11.08 -27.55 3.81
CA ILE A 48 11.23 -26.15 3.40
C ILE A 48 12.12 -26.01 2.15
N LEU A 49 13.18 -26.81 2.04
CA LEU A 49 14.12 -26.74 0.92
C LEU A 49 13.65 -27.46 -0.35
N SER A 50 12.80 -28.48 -0.24
CA SER A 50 12.44 -29.37 -1.35
C SER A 50 11.25 -28.91 -2.19
N THR A 51 10.57 -27.81 -1.83
CA THR A 51 9.40 -27.24 -2.55
C THR A 51 8.26 -28.25 -2.84
N LYS A 52 8.31 -29.45 -2.26
CA LYS A 52 7.30 -30.50 -2.39
C LYS A 52 6.38 -30.48 -1.15
N PRO A 53 5.12 -30.93 -1.28
CA PRO A 53 4.20 -30.99 -0.14
C PRO A 53 4.79 -31.94 0.92
N ALA A 54 5.19 -31.35 2.04
CA ALA A 54 5.75 -32.12 3.14
C ALA A 54 4.67 -32.40 4.18
N LYS A 55 4.32 -33.68 4.32
CA LYS A 55 3.56 -34.17 5.48
C LYS A 55 4.32 -33.75 6.76
N GLY A 56 3.64 -33.04 7.66
CA GLY A 56 4.15 -32.68 8.99
C GLY A 56 4.47 -31.20 9.22
N LEU A 57 4.39 -30.34 8.21
CA LEU A 57 4.42 -28.89 8.41
C LEU A 57 3.13 -28.41 9.08
N LYS A 58 3.25 -27.50 10.05
CA LYS A 58 2.13 -26.96 10.83
C LYS A 58 1.92 -25.47 10.63
N SER A 59 2.96 -24.73 10.25
CA SER A 59 2.87 -23.31 9.96
C SER A 59 2.16 -23.11 8.61
N PRO A 60 1.14 -22.24 8.56
CA PRO A 60 0.51 -21.85 7.30
C PRO A 60 1.51 -21.30 6.28
N ALA A 61 2.56 -20.60 6.72
CA ALA A 61 3.60 -20.05 5.84
C ALA A 61 4.48 -21.14 5.22
N ALA A 62 4.77 -22.19 5.98
CA ALA A 62 5.54 -23.33 5.48
C ALA A 62 4.70 -24.16 4.50
N ILE A 63 3.42 -24.34 4.78
CA ILE A 63 2.48 -25.00 3.88
C ILE A 63 2.36 -24.22 2.57
N ALA A 64 2.14 -22.90 2.62
CA ALA A 64 2.02 -22.05 1.45
C ALA A 64 3.29 -22.06 0.57
N LEU A 65 4.48 -22.08 1.19
CA LEU A 65 5.75 -22.26 0.46
C LEU A 65 5.78 -23.57 -0.33
N THR A 66 5.29 -24.68 0.23
CA THR A 66 5.24 -25.98 -0.47
C THR A 66 4.16 -26.06 -1.54
N LEU A 67 3.14 -25.19 -1.47
CA LEU A 67 2.06 -25.09 -2.47
C LEU A 67 2.41 -24.12 -3.62
N GLY A 68 3.58 -23.47 -3.58
CA GLY A 68 4.04 -22.57 -4.64
C GLY A 68 3.55 -21.12 -4.52
N GLU A 69 2.87 -20.75 -3.44
CA GLU A 69 2.45 -19.37 -3.16
C GLU A 69 3.00 -18.88 -1.82
N PRO A 70 4.33 -18.77 -1.66
CA PRO A 70 4.90 -18.28 -0.41
C PRO A 70 4.44 -16.83 -0.14
N TYR A 71 4.36 -16.49 1.13
CA TYR A 71 4.01 -15.15 1.58
C TYR A 71 4.91 -14.70 2.75
N ASP A 72 4.92 -13.39 3.02
CA ASP A 72 5.67 -12.80 4.12
C ASP A 72 4.84 -12.80 5.42
N SER A 73 5.06 -13.80 6.27
CA SER A 73 4.34 -13.94 7.53
C SER A 73 4.51 -12.76 8.50
N GLY A 74 5.65 -12.06 8.45
CA GLY A 74 5.87 -10.85 9.25
C GLY A 74 4.94 -9.71 8.81
N ARG A 75 4.71 -9.58 7.50
CA ARG A 75 3.76 -8.61 6.96
C ARG A 75 2.32 -8.98 7.28
N ILE A 76 1.98 -10.27 7.24
CA ILE A 76 0.65 -10.75 7.68
C ILE A 76 0.39 -10.42 9.16
N GLN A 77 1.39 -10.52 10.04
CA GLN A 77 1.25 -10.10 11.44
C GLN A 77 1.00 -8.60 11.58
N LEU A 78 1.74 -7.78 10.83
CA LEU A 78 1.56 -6.33 10.80
C LEU A 78 0.16 -5.93 10.27
N PHE A 79 -0.34 -6.64 9.26
CA PHE A 79 -1.69 -6.41 8.74
C PHE A 79 -2.78 -6.78 9.73
N ASN A 80 -2.63 -7.90 10.44
CA ASN A 80 -3.55 -8.28 11.52
C ASN A 80 -3.58 -7.23 12.64
N LEU A 81 -2.43 -6.66 12.99
CA LEU A 81 -2.35 -5.59 13.97
C LEU A 81 -3.15 -4.35 13.52
N LEU A 82 -3.00 -3.94 12.26
CA LEU A 82 -3.74 -2.80 11.72
C LEU A 82 -5.26 -3.08 11.69
N ILE A 83 -5.68 -4.27 11.22
CA ILE A 83 -7.10 -4.66 11.22
C ILE A 83 -7.68 -4.67 12.63
N GLY A 84 -6.95 -5.26 13.58
CA GLY A 84 -7.38 -5.29 14.99
C GLY A 84 -7.60 -3.90 15.56
N PHE A 85 -6.78 -2.92 15.16
CA PHE A 85 -6.95 -1.52 15.57
C PHE A 85 -8.13 -0.84 14.84
N LEU A 86 -8.24 -1.01 13.51
CA LEU A 86 -9.30 -0.41 12.69
C LEU A 86 -10.70 -0.89 13.13
N ARG A 87 -10.85 -2.17 13.51
CA ARG A 87 -12.12 -2.73 14.02
C ARG A 87 -12.60 -2.10 15.33
N ARG A 88 -11.73 -1.42 16.07
CA ARG A 88 -12.07 -0.69 17.30
C ARG A 88 -12.32 0.80 17.05
N CYS A 89 -12.13 1.27 15.82
CA CYS A 89 -12.36 2.67 15.46
C CYS A 89 -13.81 2.85 15.02
N THR A 90 -14.35 4.03 15.28
CA THR A 90 -15.57 4.52 14.65
C THR A 90 -15.22 5.76 13.85
N PHE A 91 -15.45 5.73 12.54
CA PHE A 91 -15.13 6.84 11.67
C PHE A 91 -16.36 7.69 11.40
N GLN A 92 -16.18 9.01 11.32
CA GLN A 92 -17.20 9.91 10.83
C GLN A 92 -17.52 9.59 9.37
N GLU A 93 -18.80 9.44 9.06
CA GLU A 93 -19.26 9.33 7.68
C GLU A 93 -19.07 10.66 6.96
N ARG A 94 -18.30 10.62 5.87
CA ARG A 94 -17.97 11.75 5.01
C ARG A 94 -18.46 11.41 3.61
N MET A 95 -19.74 11.70 3.39
CA MET A 95 -20.44 11.36 2.15
C MET A 95 -19.85 12.12 0.99
N GLU A 96 -19.74 11.46 -0.17
CA GLU A 96 -19.44 12.14 -1.42
C GLU A 96 -20.51 13.22 -1.67
N MET A 97 -20.08 14.47 -1.83
CA MET A 97 -20.96 15.64 -1.99
C MET A 97 -21.06 16.09 -3.44
N HIS A 98 -20.26 15.51 -4.34
CA HIS A 98 -20.12 15.96 -5.72
C HIS A 98 -20.97 15.09 -6.65
N ASN A 99 -22.24 15.51 -6.83
CA ASN A 99 -23.16 14.85 -7.76
C ASN A 99 -22.95 15.29 -9.22
N ASP A 100 -22.11 16.30 -9.45
CA ASP A 100 -21.79 16.79 -10.79
C ASP A 100 -20.45 16.22 -11.28
N TYR A 101 -20.41 15.89 -12.57
CA TYR A 101 -19.27 15.26 -13.24
C TYR A 101 -18.03 16.18 -13.27
N GLU A 102 -18.24 17.49 -13.42
CA GLU A 102 -17.13 18.44 -13.45
C GLU A 102 -16.46 18.55 -12.08
N ALA A 103 -17.25 18.63 -11.02
CA ALA A 103 -16.76 18.63 -9.63
C ALA A 103 -15.94 17.35 -9.32
N TYR A 104 -16.42 16.18 -9.75
CA TYR A 104 -15.70 14.92 -9.59
C TYR A 104 -14.34 14.93 -10.30
N ARG A 105 -14.32 15.37 -11.57
CA ARG A 105 -13.08 15.47 -12.35
C ARG A 105 -12.11 16.52 -11.81
N ASN A 106 -12.62 17.62 -11.26
CA ASN A 106 -11.79 18.62 -10.59
C ASN A 106 -11.09 18.02 -9.35
N MET A 107 -11.82 17.27 -8.53
CA MET A 107 -11.20 16.56 -7.40
C MET A 107 -10.20 15.48 -7.86
N ALA A 108 -10.50 14.78 -8.97
CA ALA A 108 -9.57 13.83 -9.57
C ALA A 108 -8.27 14.48 -10.10
N PHE A 109 -8.33 15.73 -10.57
CA PHE A 109 -7.15 16.49 -10.96
C PHE A 109 -6.22 16.69 -9.76
N TRP A 110 -6.76 17.20 -8.65
CA TRP A 110 -5.97 17.43 -7.44
C TRP A 110 -5.46 16.14 -6.82
N GLU A 111 -6.28 15.08 -6.81
CA GLU A 111 -5.84 13.74 -6.41
C GLU A 111 -4.63 13.27 -7.25
N SER A 112 -4.72 13.38 -8.58
CA SER A 112 -3.62 13.00 -9.48
C SER A 112 -2.38 13.86 -9.25
N TYR A 113 -2.54 15.19 -9.20
CA TYR A 113 -1.47 16.15 -9.00
C TYR A 113 -0.68 15.85 -7.73
N PHE A 114 -1.35 15.80 -6.58
CA PHE A 114 -0.67 15.57 -5.29
C PHE A 114 -0.12 14.15 -5.17
N SER A 115 -0.82 13.15 -5.73
CA SER A 115 -0.34 11.77 -5.74
C SER A 115 0.99 11.66 -6.50
N ASN A 116 1.14 12.34 -7.64
CA ASN A 116 2.39 12.33 -8.40
C ASN A 116 3.48 13.18 -7.73
N PHE A 117 3.10 14.31 -7.12
CA PHE A 117 4.02 15.17 -6.38
C PHE A 117 4.72 14.43 -5.23
N ILE A 118 3.98 13.62 -4.46
CA ILE A 118 4.53 12.84 -3.34
C ILE A 118 5.64 11.89 -3.78
N GLU A 119 5.49 11.29 -4.97
CA GLU A 119 6.46 10.37 -5.58
C GLU A 119 7.64 11.09 -6.28
N GLY A 120 7.65 12.42 -6.30
CA GLY A 120 8.72 13.23 -6.89
C GLY A 120 8.45 13.76 -8.29
N THR A 121 7.29 13.45 -8.88
CA THR A 121 6.85 14.07 -10.14
C THR A 121 6.26 15.44 -9.84
N ARG A 122 7.11 16.47 -9.85
CA ARG A 122 6.79 17.84 -9.43
C ARG A 122 6.58 18.74 -10.65
N PHE A 123 5.37 19.23 -10.86
CA PHE A 123 5.08 20.28 -11.83
C PHE A 123 4.44 21.46 -11.11
N VAL A 124 4.50 22.65 -11.69
CA VAL A 124 3.58 23.70 -11.26
C VAL A 124 2.15 23.33 -11.66
N VAL A 125 1.15 23.93 -11.00
CA VAL A 125 -0.26 23.56 -11.22
C VAL A 125 -0.66 23.77 -12.68
N GLU A 126 -0.23 24.88 -13.28
CA GLU A 126 -0.56 25.26 -14.65
C GLU A 126 0.02 24.26 -15.68
N GLU A 127 1.22 23.73 -15.44
CA GLU A 127 1.81 22.68 -16.27
C GLU A 127 1.00 21.38 -16.17
N ALA A 128 0.59 21.00 -14.96
CA ALA A 128 -0.24 19.80 -14.75
C ALA A 128 -1.62 19.94 -15.41
N GLU A 129 -2.22 21.13 -15.36
CA GLU A 129 -3.47 21.44 -16.06
C GLU A 129 -3.29 21.34 -17.58
N ALA A 130 -2.20 21.88 -18.11
CA ALA A 130 -1.92 21.83 -19.54
C ALA A 130 -1.67 20.40 -20.03
N ILE A 131 -1.05 19.54 -19.21
CA ILE A 131 -0.91 18.10 -19.49
C ILE A 131 -2.28 17.41 -19.53
N ILE A 132 -3.10 17.59 -18.48
CA ILE A 132 -4.36 16.84 -18.33
C ILE A 132 -5.46 17.32 -19.27
N TYR A 133 -5.63 18.64 -19.41
CA TYR A 133 -6.71 19.24 -20.18
C TYR A 133 -6.29 19.70 -21.57
N GLY A 134 -5.03 20.14 -21.73
CA GLY A 134 -4.47 20.56 -23.01
C GLY A 134 -3.81 19.43 -23.81
N GLY A 135 -3.61 18.25 -23.20
CA GLY A 135 -2.91 17.13 -23.83
C GLY A 135 -1.42 17.41 -24.09
N GLN A 136 -0.85 18.42 -23.42
CA GLN A 136 0.55 18.78 -23.59
C GLN A 136 1.47 17.71 -22.99
N ILE A 137 2.61 17.49 -23.64
CA ILE A 137 3.71 16.68 -23.11
C ILE A 137 4.88 17.62 -22.90
N ILE A 138 5.39 17.69 -21.68
CA ILE A 138 6.50 18.58 -21.34
C ILE A 138 7.80 17.95 -21.85
N GLU A 139 8.54 18.70 -22.67
CA GLU A 139 9.81 18.28 -23.23
C GLU A 139 10.80 17.90 -22.11
N ASN A 140 11.59 16.85 -22.33
CA ASN A 140 12.50 16.26 -21.33
C ASN A 140 11.84 15.70 -20.05
N ARG A 141 10.51 15.74 -19.95
CA ARG A 141 9.73 15.21 -18.82
C ARG A 141 8.56 14.34 -19.29
N THR A 142 8.72 13.67 -20.43
CA THR A 142 7.67 12.88 -21.07
C THR A 142 7.09 11.80 -20.15
N GLY A 143 7.94 11.05 -19.45
CA GLY A 143 7.52 10.04 -18.47
C GLY A 143 6.71 10.64 -17.31
N ASP A 144 7.15 11.76 -16.76
CA ASP A 144 6.46 12.51 -15.70
C ASP A 144 5.08 13.03 -16.18
N SER A 145 5.00 13.56 -17.40
CA SER A 145 3.72 13.99 -17.99
C SER A 145 2.76 12.82 -18.16
N HIS A 146 3.26 11.67 -18.63
CA HIS A 146 2.44 10.46 -18.75
C HIS A 146 1.96 9.92 -17.41
N ASP A 147 2.76 10.00 -16.35
CA ASP A 147 2.38 9.53 -15.02
C ASP A 147 1.18 10.30 -14.45
N ILE A 148 1.20 11.64 -14.56
CA ILE A 148 0.09 12.51 -14.14
C ILE A 148 -1.15 12.21 -14.96
N LEU A 149 -1.01 12.13 -16.28
CA LEU A 149 -2.14 11.85 -17.17
C LEU A 149 -2.73 10.45 -16.92
N GLY A 150 -1.89 9.43 -16.75
CA GLY A 150 -2.30 8.05 -16.49
C GLY A 150 -3.02 7.90 -15.15
N THR A 151 -2.49 8.54 -14.11
CA THR A 151 -3.15 8.60 -12.79
C THR A 151 -4.51 9.28 -12.90
N PHE A 152 -4.58 10.43 -13.57
CA PHE A 152 -5.81 11.19 -13.74
C PHE A 152 -6.88 10.42 -14.51
N LYS A 153 -6.50 9.68 -15.58
CA LYS A 153 -7.42 8.86 -16.36
C LYS A 153 -8.17 7.84 -15.51
N ILE A 154 -7.51 7.26 -14.51
CA ILE A 154 -8.14 6.33 -13.57
C ILE A 154 -8.98 7.10 -12.55
N CYS A 155 -8.37 8.06 -11.83
CA CYS A 155 -9.04 8.80 -10.75
C CYS A 155 -10.27 9.59 -11.21
N GLY A 156 -10.30 10.00 -12.49
CA GLY A 156 -11.37 10.76 -13.12
C GLY A 156 -12.47 9.90 -13.75
N ASP A 157 -12.30 8.58 -13.82
CA ASP A 157 -13.31 7.64 -14.29
C ASP A 157 -14.03 7.00 -13.11
N ILE A 158 -15.26 7.46 -12.86
CA ILE A 158 -16.09 6.96 -11.75
C ILE A 158 -16.47 5.48 -11.91
N HIS A 159 -16.57 4.97 -13.13
CA HIS A 159 -16.89 3.56 -13.37
C HIS A 159 -15.69 2.69 -13.04
N GLU A 160 -14.49 3.11 -13.47
CA GLU A 160 -13.25 2.45 -13.10
C GLU A 160 -13.02 2.50 -11.58
N MET A 161 -13.19 3.66 -10.95
CA MET A 161 -12.99 3.82 -9.50
C MET A 161 -14.00 3.04 -8.64
N LYS A 162 -15.17 2.69 -9.18
CA LYS A 162 -16.13 1.80 -8.50
C LYS A 162 -15.75 0.32 -8.58
N GLN A 163 -14.78 -0.06 -9.43
CA GLN A 163 -14.32 -1.44 -9.51
C GLN A 163 -13.49 -1.80 -8.27
N LEU A 164 -14.00 -2.75 -7.49
CA LEU A 164 -13.31 -3.37 -6.37
C LEU A 164 -12.88 -4.80 -6.71
N PRO A 165 -11.77 -5.29 -6.13
CA PRO A 165 -11.41 -6.71 -6.21
C PRO A 165 -12.52 -7.59 -5.64
N ARG A 166 -12.86 -8.66 -6.36
CA ARG A 166 -13.94 -9.61 -5.98
C ARG A 166 -13.41 -10.73 -5.10
N ASP A 167 -12.16 -11.09 -5.34
CA ASP A 167 -11.39 -12.11 -4.65
C ASP A 167 -9.89 -11.76 -4.75
N GLU A 168 -9.04 -12.62 -4.20
CA GLU A 168 -7.61 -12.38 -4.12
C GLU A 168 -6.90 -12.41 -5.48
N ASN A 169 -7.41 -13.18 -6.45
CA ASN A 169 -6.85 -13.22 -7.79
C ASN A 169 -7.24 -11.96 -8.57
N HIS A 170 -8.50 -11.52 -8.43
CA HIS A 170 -8.97 -10.29 -9.05
C HIS A 170 -8.21 -9.06 -8.51
N LEU A 171 -7.78 -9.06 -7.24
CA LEU A 171 -6.87 -8.02 -6.73
C LEU A 171 -5.57 -7.96 -7.52
N VAL A 172 -4.93 -9.11 -7.75
CA VAL A 172 -3.66 -9.17 -8.50
C VAL A 172 -3.85 -8.65 -9.93
N GLU A 173 -4.91 -9.07 -10.60
CA GLU A 173 -5.24 -8.62 -11.97
C GLU A 173 -5.49 -7.11 -12.01
N LEU A 174 -6.32 -6.60 -11.10
CA LEU A 174 -6.69 -5.19 -11.04
C LEU A 174 -5.48 -4.30 -10.75
N LEU A 175 -4.59 -4.72 -9.85
CA LEU A 175 -3.35 -3.99 -9.56
C LEU A 175 -2.46 -3.91 -10.80
N ARG A 176 -2.29 -5.01 -11.55
CA ARG A 176 -1.48 -5.02 -12.77
C ARG A 176 -2.09 -4.16 -13.87
N PHE A 177 -3.41 -4.23 -14.05
CA PHE A 177 -4.14 -3.41 -15.02
C PHE A 177 -4.01 -1.92 -14.71
N ARG A 178 -4.31 -1.50 -13.48
CA ARG A 178 -4.19 -0.10 -13.07
C ARG A 178 -2.73 0.37 -13.16
N HIS A 179 -1.76 -0.44 -12.73
CA HIS A 179 -0.34 -0.11 -12.84
C HIS A 179 0.13 0.06 -14.29
N ALA A 180 -0.32 -0.80 -15.21
CA ALA A 180 0.00 -0.68 -16.64
C ALA A 180 -0.50 0.65 -17.23
N ASN A 181 -1.69 1.08 -16.84
CA ASN A 181 -2.26 2.36 -17.29
C ASN A 181 -1.55 3.57 -16.68
N VAL A 182 -1.25 3.54 -15.37
CA VAL A 182 -0.55 4.65 -14.69
C VAL A 182 0.85 4.85 -15.24
N LEU A 183 1.62 3.77 -15.46
CA LEU A 183 3.01 3.84 -15.93
C LEU A 183 3.18 3.58 -17.43
N ALA A 184 2.12 3.72 -18.24
CA ALA A 184 2.19 3.44 -19.68
C ALA A 184 3.31 4.21 -20.41
N GLY A 185 3.66 5.41 -19.92
CA GLY A 185 4.76 6.23 -20.46
C GLY A 185 6.17 5.88 -19.95
N ARG A 186 6.32 4.83 -19.13
CA ARG A 186 7.58 4.37 -18.54
C ARG A 186 7.87 2.90 -18.86
N PRO A 187 8.18 2.55 -20.12
CA PRO A 187 8.46 1.17 -20.50
C PRO A 187 9.66 0.58 -19.73
N ASP A 188 10.60 1.42 -19.28
CA ASP A 188 11.76 1.02 -18.47
C ASP A 188 11.38 0.59 -17.03
N LYS A 189 10.14 0.84 -16.60
CA LYS A 189 9.60 0.47 -15.27
C LYS A 189 8.68 -0.74 -15.29
N ASN A 190 8.65 -1.49 -16.40
CA ASN A 190 7.86 -2.70 -16.59
C ASN A 190 6.37 -2.53 -16.22
N PRO A 191 5.60 -1.67 -16.92
CA PRO A 191 4.20 -1.40 -16.59
C PRO A 191 3.36 -2.69 -16.48
N GLY A 192 2.57 -2.80 -15.42
CA GLY A 192 1.77 -3.99 -15.10
C GLY A 192 2.52 -5.25 -14.68
N ALA A 193 3.85 -5.26 -14.61
CA ALA A 193 4.63 -6.41 -14.15
C ALA A 193 5.11 -6.23 -12.70
N PHE A 194 4.99 -7.27 -11.88
CA PHE A 194 5.56 -7.25 -10.54
C PHE A 194 7.10 -7.28 -10.59
N LYS A 195 7.70 -6.71 -9.56
CA LYS A 195 9.16 -6.64 -9.39
C LYS A 195 9.78 -8.04 -9.44
N THR A 196 10.95 -8.12 -10.06
CA THR A 196 11.78 -9.34 -10.09
C THR A 196 12.99 -9.24 -9.17
N LYS A 197 13.21 -8.07 -8.57
CA LYS A 197 14.30 -7.80 -7.64
C LYS A 197 13.74 -7.23 -6.33
N ALA A 198 14.40 -7.51 -5.22
CA ALA A 198 14.04 -6.91 -3.95
C ALA A 198 14.24 -5.38 -4.00
N ASN A 199 13.29 -4.65 -3.42
CA ASN A 199 13.31 -3.20 -3.33
C ASN A 199 13.24 -2.74 -1.87
N ARG A 200 13.68 -1.49 -1.63
CA ARG A 200 13.76 -0.87 -0.30
C ARG A 200 13.49 0.62 -0.38
N ALA A 201 13.01 1.19 0.73
CA ALA A 201 12.91 2.63 0.92
C ALA A 201 13.60 3.01 2.25
N GLY A 202 14.72 3.72 2.16
CA GLY A 202 15.61 3.92 3.32
C GLY A 202 16.07 2.57 3.88
N ASP A 203 15.79 2.33 5.17
CA ASP A 203 16.05 1.06 5.87
C ASP A 203 14.90 0.04 5.81
N THR A 204 13.77 0.40 5.17
CA THR A 204 12.62 -0.51 5.06
C THR A 204 12.84 -1.44 3.88
N LEU A 205 13.05 -2.73 4.15
CA LEU A 205 13.01 -3.81 3.15
C LEU A 205 11.57 -4.26 2.94
N PHE A 206 11.09 -4.28 1.70
CA PHE A 206 9.75 -4.74 1.36
C PHE A 206 9.70 -6.25 1.11
N VAL A 207 8.50 -6.76 0.81
CA VAL A 207 8.27 -8.18 0.49
C VAL A 207 9.15 -8.62 -0.67
N THR A 208 9.71 -9.82 -0.61
CA THR A 208 10.57 -10.36 -1.69
C THR A 208 9.73 -10.67 -2.93
N PRO A 209 10.30 -10.61 -4.16
CA PRO A 209 9.58 -10.89 -5.41
C PRO A 209 8.73 -12.16 -5.36
N GLU A 210 9.29 -13.26 -4.85
CA GLU A 210 8.65 -14.57 -4.80
C GLU A 210 7.43 -14.59 -3.87
N GLN A 211 7.42 -13.69 -2.87
CA GLN A 211 6.36 -13.60 -1.86
C GLN A 211 5.29 -12.56 -2.18
N VAL A 212 5.44 -11.73 -3.25
CA VAL A 212 4.53 -10.62 -3.56
C VAL A 212 3.09 -11.10 -3.71
N VAL A 213 2.86 -12.08 -4.58
CA VAL A 213 1.52 -12.57 -4.89
C VAL A 213 0.88 -13.18 -3.65
N GLY A 214 1.55 -14.13 -2.99
CA GLY A 214 1.01 -14.77 -1.79
C GLY A 214 0.71 -13.75 -0.68
N THR A 215 1.57 -12.74 -0.49
CA THR A 215 1.35 -11.72 0.55
C THR A 215 0.18 -10.79 0.23
N LEU A 216 -0.02 -10.42 -1.04
CA LEU A 216 -1.21 -9.66 -1.45
C LEU A 216 -2.48 -10.46 -1.20
N LYS A 217 -2.51 -11.73 -1.63
CA LYS A 217 -3.67 -12.60 -1.47
C LYS A 217 -4.01 -12.83 0.00
N GLU A 218 -3.04 -13.22 0.81
CA GLU A 218 -3.22 -13.47 2.24
C GLU A 218 -3.56 -12.18 3.01
N GLY A 219 -2.97 -11.05 2.66
CA GLY A 219 -3.36 -9.76 3.22
C GLY A 219 -4.81 -9.40 2.88
N PHE A 220 -5.19 -9.52 1.61
CA PHE A 220 -6.53 -9.16 1.15
C PHE A 220 -7.64 -9.97 1.83
N LYS A 221 -7.42 -11.27 2.09
CA LYS A 221 -8.36 -12.11 2.86
C LYS A 221 -8.74 -11.50 4.20
N LEU A 222 -7.79 -10.88 4.89
CA LEU A 222 -8.03 -10.28 6.21
C LEU A 222 -8.97 -9.07 6.13
N MET A 223 -9.01 -8.39 4.99
CA MET A 223 -9.83 -7.19 4.77
C MET A 223 -11.34 -7.45 4.90
N THR A 224 -11.78 -8.71 4.75
CA THR A 224 -13.18 -9.13 4.98
C THR A 224 -13.70 -8.80 6.37
N ALA A 225 -12.80 -8.59 7.35
CA ALA A 225 -13.15 -8.18 8.70
C ALA A 225 -13.45 -6.67 8.84
N LEU A 226 -13.39 -5.89 7.75
CA LEU A 226 -13.63 -4.46 7.71
C LEU A 226 -14.82 -4.14 6.80
N GLU A 227 -15.84 -3.49 7.36
CA GLU A 227 -17.04 -3.06 6.64
C GLU A 227 -17.00 -1.56 6.28
N GLU A 228 -16.49 -0.73 7.19
CA GLU A 228 -16.51 0.73 7.02
C GLU A 228 -15.53 1.18 5.89
N PRO A 229 -15.98 2.01 4.93
CA PRO A 229 -15.18 2.37 3.76
C PRO A 229 -13.82 3.02 4.07
N LEU A 230 -13.73 3.92 5.07
CA LEU A 230 -12.46 4.54 5.43
C LEU A 230 -11.48 3.53 6.07
N ALA A 231 -11.98 2.58 6.87
CA ALA A 231 -11.18 1.49 7.42
C ALA A 231 -10.62 0.61 6.29
N ARG A 232 -11.48 0.23 5.34
CA ARG A 232 -11.11 -0.55 4.15
C ARG A 232 -10.08 0.19 3.30
N ALA A 233 -10.33 1.45 2.98
CA ALA A 233 -9.44 2.33 2.23
C ALA A 233 -8.06 2.47 2.91
N THR A 234 -8.06 2.71 4.22
CA THR A 234 -6.84 2.82 5.02
C THR A 234 -6.02 1.52 5.00
N TYR A 235 -6.70 0.38 5.11
CA TYR A 235 -6.06 -0.93 5.10
C TYR A 235 -5.47 -1.29 3.74
N ILE A 236 -6.25 -1.20 2.65
CA ILE A 236 -5.79 -1.62 1.31
C ILE A 236 -4.62 -0.75 0.82
N MET A 237 -4.64 0.54 1.14
CA MET A 237 -3.53 1.46 0.86
C MET A 237 -2.25 1.00 1.55
N PHE A 238 -2.35 0.64 2.83
CA PHE A 238 -1.21 0.18 3.61
C PHE A 238 -0.71 -1.19 3.13
N LEU A 239 -1.62 -2.13 2.83
CA LEU A 239 -1.28 -3.45 2.28
C LEU A 239 -0.41 -3.32 1.03
N ILE A 240 -0.84 -2.53 0.05
CA ILE A 240 -0.11 -2.35 -1.22
C ILE A 240 1.23 -1.64 -0.99
N THR A 241 1.24 -0.61 -0.13
CA THR A 241 2.45 0.15 0.20
C THR A 241 3.52 -0.74 0.84
N GLU A 242 3.12 -1.63 1.75
CA GLU A 242 4.03 -2.51 2.48
C GLU A 242 4.49 -3.73 1.68
N VAL A 243 3.65 -4.24 0.77
CA VAL A 243 4.08 -5.29 -0.18
C VAL A 243 5.04 -4.70 -1.21
N HIS A 244 4.74 -3.49 -1.69
CA HIS A 244 5.52 -2.76 -2.68
C HIS A 244 5.77 -3.60 -3.94
N PRO A 245 4.71 -4.08 -4.61
CA PRO A 245 4.77 -5.13 -5.61
C PRO A 245 5.48 -4.76 -6.93
N PHE A 246 5.60 -3.48 -7.27
CA PHE A 246 6.16 -2.99 -8.54
C PHE A 246 7.55 -2.36 -8.38
N ASP A 247 8.27 -2.15 -9.48
CA ASP A 247 9.57 -1.46 -9.48
C ASP A 247 9.43 0.05 -9.20
N ASP A 248 8.30 0.65 -9.60
CA ASP A 248 7.90 2.03 -9.34
C ASP A 248 6.35 2.11 -9.27
N GLY A 249 5.75 3.26 -8.93
CA GLY A 249 4.31 3.48 -9.00
C GLY A 249 3.51 2.92 -7.81
N ASN A 250 4.17 2.27 -6.84
CA ASN A 250 3.51 1.62 -5.70
C ASN A 250 2.63 2.57 -4.89
N GLY A 251 3.13 3.77 -4.54
CA GLY A 251 2.36 4.74 -3.77
C GLY A 251 1.14 5.28 -4.53
N ARG A 252 1.29 5.51 -5.85
CA ARG A 252 0.20 5.94 -6.73
C ARG A 252 -0.91 4.90 -6.78
N ILE A 253 -0.56 3.64 -7.01
CA ILE A 253 -1.51 2.53 -7.04
C ILE A 253 -2.16 2.30 -5.67
N ALA A 254 -1.40 2.41 -4.58
CA ALA A 254 -1.95 2.31 -3.22
C ALA A 254 -3.02 3.38 -2.96
N ARG A 255 -2.79 4.63 -3.38
CA ARG A 255 -3.76 5.74 -3.23
C ARG A 255 -4.97 5.61 -4.18
N ILE A 256 -4.78 5.10 -5.39
CA ILE A 256 -5.90 4.77 -6.29
C ILE A 256 -6.79 3.70 -5.64
N MET A 257 -6.20 2.62 -5.13
CA MET A 257 -6.96 1.53 -4.48
C MET A 257 -7.64 1.99 -3.19
N MET A 258 -6.99 2.88 -2.43
CA MET A 258 -7.60 3.57 -1.28
C MET A 258 -8.88 4.30 -1.69
N ASN A 259 -8.80 5.14 -2.72
CA ASN A 259 -9.93 5.95 -3.15
C ASN A 259 -11.01 5.13 -3.84
N ALA A 260 -10.67 3.98 -4.47
CA ALA A 260 -11.66 3.08 -5.02
C ALA A 260 -12.62 2.53 -3.93
N GLU A 261 -12.10 2.17 -2.76
CA GLU A 261 -12.93 1.75 -1.61
C GLU A 261 -13.86 2.87 -1.12
N LEU A 262 -13.38 4.12 -1.11
CA LEU A 262 -14.20 5.29 -0.73
C LEU A 262 -15.29 5.57 -1.78
N VAL A 263 -14.94 5.57 -3.06
CA VAL A 263 -15.89 5.80 -4.16
C VAL A 263 -16.97 4.71 -4.19
N ALA A 264 -16.60 3.44 -4.03
CA ALA A 264 -17.55 2.33 -3.95
C ALA A 264 -18.47 2.46 -2.72
N GLY A 265 -17.95 2.96 -1.60
CA GLY A 265 -18.71 3.27 -0.39
C GLY A 265 -19.48 4.60 -0.42
N ASN A 266 -19.52 5.32 -1.55
CA ASN A 266 -20.12 6.66 -1.67
C ASN A 266 -19.57 7.66 -0.61
N ARG A 267 -18.27 7.59 -0.34
CA ARG A 267 -17.54 8.47 0.56
C ARG A 267 -16.60 9.37 -0.24
N THR A 268 -16.34 10.56 0.29
CA THR A 268 -15.41 11.52 -0.32
C THR A 268 -14.01 10.90 -0.44
N LYS A 269 -13.38 11.11 -1.60
CA LYS A 269 -12.00 10.65 -1.85
C LYS A 269 -11.01 11.34 -0.91
N ILE A 270 -9.89 10.67 -0.62
CA ILE A 270 -8.77 11.24 0.11
C ILE A 270 -7.74 11.82 -0.86
N ILE A 271 -7.34 13.06 -0.59
CA ILE A 271 -6.23 13.77 -1.22
C ILE A 271 -5.19 14.05 -0.14
N ILE A 272 -3.97 13.56 -0.33
CA ILE A 272 -2.84 13.82 0.57
C ILE A 272 -2.05 15.00 0.00
N PRO A 273 -2.17 16.22 0.55
CA PRO A 273 -1.55 17.40 -0.03
C PRO A 273 -0.03 17.44 0.23
N THR A 274 0.68 18.25 -0.54
CA THR A 274 2.15 18.40 -0.47
C THR A 274 2.63 18.68 0.95
N VAL A 275 1.99 19.63 1.64
CA VAL A 275 2.35 20.03 3.00
C VAL A 275 2.25 18.88 4.00
N TYR A 276 1.45 17.86 3.70
CA TYR A 276 1.19 16.70 4.56
C TYR A 276 2.06 15.48 4.22
N ARG A 277 2.97 15.61 3.24
CA ARG A 277 3.84 14.52 2.79
C ARG A 277 4.72 13.96 3.89
N GLN A 278 5.34 14.80 4.73
CA GLN A 278 6.18 14.31 5.82
C GLN A 278 5.38 13.53 6.88
N ASP A 279 4.22 14.04 7.29
CA ASP A 279 3.31 13.33 8.20
C ASP A 279 2.90 11.98 7.63
N TYR A 280 2.56 11.94 6.34
CA TYR A 280 2.25 10.72 5.60
C TYR A 280 3.37 9.68 5.67
N LEU A 281 4.58 10.06 5.25
CA LEU A 281 5.72 9.15 5.23
C LEU A 281 6.20 8.77 6.64
N LEU A 282 6.08 9.66 7.62
CA LEU A 282 6.44 9.38 9.00
C LEU A 282 5.52 8.30 9.59
N ASN A 283 4.20 8.45 9.45
CA ASN A 283 3.26 7.51 10.03
C ASN A 283 3.29 6.13 9.35
N LEU A 284 3.52 6.08 8.02
CA LEU A 284 3.82 4.81 7.35
C LEU A 284 5.05 4.14 8.00
N ARG A 285 6.17 4.86 8.12
CA ARG A 285 7.39 4.31 8.74
C ARG A 285 7.17 3.87 10.19
N MET A 286 6.42 4.64 10.98
CA MET A 286 6.10 4.28 12.37
C MET A 286 5.27 3.00 12.45
N LEU A 287 4.32 2.81 11.54
CA LEU A 287 3.56 1.56 11.45
C LEU A 287 4.46 0.41 10.99
N SER A 288 5.19 0.55 9.88
CA SER A 288 6.04 -0.51 9.31
C SER A 288 7.16 -0.97 10.24
N ARG A 289 7.79 -0.04 10.98
CA ARG A 289 9.01 -0.32 11.77
C ARG A 289 8.77 -0.48 13.26
N GLN A 290 7.70 0.13 13.79
CA GLN A 290 7.45 0.20 15.22
C GLN A 290 6.05 -0.29 15.60
N ASN A 291 5.28 -0.83 14.65
CA ASN A 291 3.95 -1.38 14.89
C ASN A 291 2.97 -0.33 15.49
N LYS A 292 3.18 0.96 15.22
CA LYS A 292 2.35 2.05 15.74
C LYS A 292 1.18 2.37 14.81
N THR A 293 0.02 1.75 15.07
CA THR A 293 -1.21 1.91 14.25
C THR A 293 -1.91 3.24 14.45
N ARG A 294 -2.00 3.73 15.70
CA ARG A 294 -2.82 4.90 16.03
C ARG A 294 -2.45 6.16 15.26
N GLY A 295 -1.16 6.48 15.17
CA GLY A 295 -0.69 7.67 14.46
C GLY A 295 -1.14 7.66 13.00
N PHE A 296 -0.92 6.53 12.33
CA PHE A 296 -1.34 6.29 10.96
C PHE A 296 -2.86 6.45 10.77
N VAL A 297 -3.68 5.80 11.60
CA VAL A 297 -5.14 5.89 11.47
C VAL A 297 -5.67 7.30 11.75
N ARG A 298 -5.11 8.02 12.73
CA ARG A 298 -5.47 9.43 12.99
C ARG A 298 -5.12 10.35 11.83
N MET A 299 -3.96 10.12 11.22
CA MET A 299 -3.53 10.87 10.05
C MET A 299 -4.46 10.61 8.86
N MET A 300 -4.87 9.36 8.63
CA MET A 300 -5.83 9.00 7.58
C MET A 300 -7.20 9.65 7.79
N ASP A 301 -7.72 9.65 9.03
CA ASP A 301 -8.97 10.34 9.36
C ASP A 301 -8.87 11.86 9.16
N ARG A 302 -7.74 12.47 9.55
CA ARG A 302 -7.50 13.91 9.37
C ARG A 302 -7.46 14.30 7.90
N VAL A 303 -6.76 13.54 7.06
CA VAL A 303 -6.65 13.87 5.63
C VAL A 303 -7.95 13.61 4.88
N HIS A 304 -8.76 12.65 5.33
CA HIS A 304 -10.13 12.47 4.85
C HIS A 304 -11.02 13.66 5.23
N ALA A 305 -10.92 14.17 6.46
CA ALA A 305 -11.62 15.39 6.87
C ALA A 305 -11.21 16.61 6.05
N PHE A 306 -9.92 16.74 5.74
CA PHE A 306 -9.42 17.80 4.85
C PHE A 306 -10.04 17.69 3.45
N SER A 307 -10.07 16.48 2.89
CA SER A 307 -10.61 16.27 1.55
C SER A 307 -12.11 16.56 1.48
N GLN A 308 -12.86 16.24 2.55
CA GLN A 308 -14.28 16.59 2.69
C GLN A 308 -14.53 18.10 2.86
N TRP A 309 -13.56 18.82 3.43
CA TRP A 309 -13.64 20.27 3.59
C TRP A 309 -13.45 21.02 2.26
N LEU A 310 -12.80 20.39 1.26
CA LEU A 310 -12.67 20.97 -0.07
C LEU A 310 -14.04 21.01 -0.77
N GLU A 311 -14.53 22.21 -1.09
CA GLU A 311 -15.76 22.42 -1.85
C GLU A 311 -15.46 22.74 -3.34
N PRO A 312 -15.66 21.80 -4.27
CA PRO A 312 -15.48 21.99 -5.71
C PRO A 312 -16.75 22.56 -6.37
N LYS A 313 -17.26 23.69 -5.85
CA LYS A 313 -18.30 24.47 -6.53
C LYS A 313 -17.80 25.12 -7.84
N GLY A 314 -16.52 24.92 -8.17
CA GLY A 314 -15.85 25.23 -9.43
C GLY A 314 -14.36 24.84 -9.34
N ARG A 315 -13.60 24.97 -10.43
CA ARG A 315 -12.15 24.70 -10.42
C ARG A 315 -11.37 25.68 -9.53
N GLU A 316 -11.65 26.98 -9.68
CA GLU A 316 -10.99 28.04 -8.92
C GLU A 316 -11.25 27.94 -7.41
N SER A 317 -12.44 27.48 -7.00
CA SER A 317 -12.80 27.40 -5.58
C SER A 317 -11.90 26.42 -4.81
N VAL A 318 -11.54 25.28 -5.40
CA VAL A 318 -10.64 24.32 -4.78
C VAL A 318 -9.22 24.87 -4.73
N HIS A 319 -8.74 25.49 -5.81
CA HIS A 319 -7.40 26.06 -5.84
C HIS A 319 -7.20 27.10 -4.72
N GLU A 320 -8.16 28.01 -4.52
CA GLU A 320 -8.08 29.00 -3.44
C GLU A 320 -8.13 28.35 -2.04
N GLN A 321 -8.97 27.33 -1.84
CA GLN A 321 -8.99 26.56 -0.59
C GLN A 321 -7.66 25.85 -0.33
N LEU A 322 -7.00 25.32 -1.37
CA LEU A 322 -5.68 24.71 -1.27
C LEU A 322 -4.60 25.73 -0.89
N LYS A 323 -4.68 26.97 -1.39
CA LYS A 323 -3.77 28.06 -0.99
C LYS A 323 -3.96 28.45 0.48
N VAL A 324 -5.21 28.72 0.89
CA VAL A 324 -5.54 29.14 2.27
C VAL A 324 -5.19 28.05 3.28
N SER A 325 -5.28 26.78 2.91
CA SER A 325 -4.94 25.65 3.78
C SER A 325 -3.45 25.29 3.82
N ASN A 326 -2.60 26.03 3.10
CA ASN A 326 -1.20 25.71 2.84
C ASN A 326 -0.97 24.38 2.10
N ALA A 327 -2.00 23.76 1.51
CA ALA A 327 -1.91 22.42 0.92
C ALA A 327 -0.83 22.28 -0.17
N LEU A 328 -0.56 23.37 -0.90
CA LEU A 328 0.43 23.42 -1.97
C LEU A 328 1.87 23.65 -1.50
N LYS A 329 2.10 24.04 -0.24
CA LYS A 329 3.44 24.32 0.32
C LYS A 329 4.17 23.03 0.68
N GLU A 330 5.50 23.08 0.77
CA GLU A 330 6.27 21.95 1.30
C GLU A 330 6.03 21.75 2.80
N SER A 331 6.25 20.53 3.30
CA SER A 331 6.07 20.20 4.72
C SER A 331 6.98 20.99 5.66
N GLU A 332 8.13 21.46 5.17
CA GLU A 332 9.08 22.27 5.92
C GLU A 332 8.64 23.74 6.03
N GLU A 333 7.76 24.20 5.16
CA GLU A 333 7.36 25.62 5.03
C GLU A 333 6.11 25.96 5.85
N ALA A 334 5.21 24.98 6.04
CA ALA A 334 3.93 25.21 6.68
C ALA A 334 3.34 23.92 7.26
N SER A 335 2.19 24.07 7.92
CA SER A 335 1.34 22.95 8.33
C SER A 335 -0.02 23.05 7.64
N LEU A 336 -0.66 21.88 7.44
CA LEU A 336 -2.00 21.81 6.87
C LEU A 336 -3.03 22.49 7.78
N GLN A 337 -3.65 23.56 7.29
CA GLN A 337 -4.62 24.37 8.02
C GLN A 337 -6.01 24.22 7.43
N PHE A 338 -6.97 23.75 8.23
CA PHE A 338 -8.39 23.74 7.86
C PHE A 338 -9.23 23.59 9.11
N SER A 339 -10.44 24.15 9.08
CA SER A 339 -11.40 23.99 10.18
C SER A 339 -12.24 22.74 9.94
N SER A 340 -12.05 21.72 10.76
CA SER A 340 -13.00 20.60 10.84
C SER A 340 -13.09 20.07 12.28
N LEU A 341 -14.29 19.67 12.67
CA LEU A 341 -14.52 18.89 13.88
C LEU A 341 -14.73 17.45 13.45
N SER A 342 -13.71 16.60 13.65
CA SER A 342 -13.86 15.15 13.43
C SER A 342 -14.68 14.55 14.57
N LYS A 343 -15.75 13.84 14.22
CA LYS A 343 -16.55 13.03 15.16
C LYS A 343 -16.03 11.59 15.28
N SER A 344 -14.92 11.27 14.63
CA SER A 344 -14.32 9.93 14.68
C SER A 344 -13.82 9.61 16.09
N MET A 345 -14.08 8.39 16.56
CA MET A 345 -13.56 7.84 17.80
C MET A 345 -12.41 6.89 17.48
N ILE A 346 -11.18 7.34 17.74
CA ILE A 346 -9.95 6.55 17.55
C ILE A 346 -9.37 6.23 18.93
N PRO A 347 -9.31 4.96 19.34
CA PRO A 347 -8.80 4.56 20.66
C PRO A 347 -7.38 5.05 20.94
N ASN A 348 -7.05 5.26 22.21
CA ASN A 348 -5.70 5.63 22.63
C ASN A 348 -4.69 4.47 22.55
N THR A 349 -5.16 3.23 22.58
CA THR A 349 -4.35 1.99 22.52
C THR A 349 -5.02 0.91 21.68
#